data_AF-A0A433SFX1-F1
#
_entry.id   AF-A0A433SFX1-F1
#
_cell.length_a   1.000
_cell.length_b   1.000
_cell.length_c   1.000
_cell.angle_alpha   90.00
_cell.angle_beta   90.00
_cell.angle_gamma   90.00
#
_symmetry.space_group_name_H-M   'P 1'
#
loop_
_entity.id
_entity.type
_entity.pdbx_description
1 polymer ?
#
loop_
_entity_poly.entity_id
_entity_poly.type
_entity_poly.pdbx_seq_one_letter_code
_entity_poly.pdbx_strand_id
1 'polypeptide(L)'
;MSRRIAWILLGFVFVLFAGVARAEMVSVSIKEANLRSGPGSNHPVQWKVIQGYPLEVVKRQGNWIQVRDFEKDVSWIYAQSVNKSPYVIVTGDTVNLRATPATSARIVDKVEYGTVMERLGLQGGWVKVRIGGTTGWISANYVWGWK
;
A
#
# COMPACT_ATOMS: atom_id res chain seq x y z
N MET A 1 41.91 42.44 40.60
CA MET A 1 41.29 42.67 39.27
C MET A 1 41.05 41.32 38.61
N SER A 2 39.78 40.97 38.40
CA SER A 2 39.31 39.67 37.91
C SER A 2 39.63 39.43 36.43
N ARG A 3 40.03 38.21 36.06
CA ARG A 3 39.89 37.71 34.69
C ARG A 3 39.07 36.43 34.70
N ARG A 4 37.83 36.55 34.23
CA ARG A 4 36.91 35.46 33.91
C ARG A 4 37.39 34.81 32.61
N ILE A 5 37.50 33.49 32.55
CA ILE A 5 37.63 32.76 31.28
C ILE A 5 36.52 31.72 31.25
N ALA A 6 35.76 31.79 30.17
CA ALA A 6 34.49 31.12 29.93
C ALA A 6 34.69 29.64 29.62
N TRP A 7 33.78 28.82 30.14
CA TRP A 7 33.62 27.43 29.73
C TRP A 7 32.87 27.41 28.40
N ILE A 8 33.53 27.01 27.31
CA ILE A 8 32.87 26.69 26.06
C ILE A 8 32.26 25.29 26.23
N LEU A 9 30.95 25.24 26.47
CA LEU A 9 30.17 24.02 26.32
C LEU A 9 30.00 23.75 24.82
N LEU A 10 30.75 22.77 24.30
CA LEU A 10 30.59 22.28 22.94
C LEU A 10 29.29 21.47 22.87
N GLY A 11 28.20 22.12 22.46
CA GLY A 11 26.91 21.46 22.24
C GLY A 11 27.00 20.48 21.08
N PHE A 12 26.88 19.18 21.39
CA PHE A 12 26.76 18.12 20.39
C PHE A 12 25.33 18.15 19.82
N VAL A 13 25.14 18.80 18.67
CA VAL A 13 23.85 18.79 17.96
C VAL A 13 23.71 17.44 17.26
N PHE A 14 22.99 16.51 17.90
CA PHE A 14 22.61 15.23 17.31
C PHE A 14 21.38 15.45 16.43
N VAL A 15 21.58 15.70 15.13
CA VAL A 15 20.47 15.78 14.16
C VAL A 15 20.01 14.35 13.85
N LEU A 16 18.91 13.92 14.48
CA LEU A 16 18.21 12.69 14.11
C LEU A 16 17.48 12.90 12.78
N PHE A 17 18.08 12.47 11.68
CA PHE A 17 17.33 12.19 10.46
C PHE A 17 16.57 10.87 10.65
N ALA A 18 15.32 10.94 11.11
CA ALA A 18 14.41 9.81 11.02
C ALA A 18 14.12 9.57 9.54
N GLY A 19 14.78 8.57 8.95
CA GLY A 19 14.44 8.11 7.60
C GLY A 19 12.98 7.68 7.59
N VAL A 20 12.18 8.27 6.68
CA VAL A 20 10.79 7.84 6.48
C VAL A 20 10.84 6.47 5.84
N ALA A 21 10.63 5.41 6.63
CA ALA A 21 10.49 4.07 6.10
C ALA A 21 9.26 4.04 5.17
N ARG A 22 9.48 3.65 3.91
CA ARG A 22 8.40 3.43 2.94
C ARG A 22 7.68 2.12 3.30
N ALA A 23 6.35 2.15 3.31
CA ALA A 23 5.54 0.95 3.48
C ALA A 23 5.91 -0.12 2.44
N GLU A 24 6.15 -1.35 2.88
CA GLU A 24 6.32 -2.49 1.97
C GLU A 24 4.94 -3.00 1.55
N MET A 25 4.68 -3.06 0.24
CA MET A 25 3.43 -3.57 -0.31
C MET A 25 3.60 -4.99 -0.85
N VAL A 26 2.60 -5.83 -0.63
CA VAL A 26 2.42 -7.15 -1.26
C VAL A 26 1.00 -7.29 -1.78
N SER A 27 0.77 -8.26 -2.64
CA SER A 27 -0.56 -8.61 -3.14
C SER A 27 -0.78 -10.11 -3.08
N VAL A 28 -2.04 -10.52 -2.89
CA VAL A 28 -2.43 -11.93 -2.89
C VAL A 28 -2.13 -12.55 -4.25
N SER A 29 -1.35 -13.62 -4.28
CA SER A 29 -0.89 -14.27 -5.52
C SER A 29 -1.64 -15.54 -5.88
N ILE A 30 -2.53 -16.00 -5.00
CA ILE A 30 -3.40 -17.17 -5.20
C ILE A 30 -4.86 -16.73 -5.35
N LYS A 31 -5.74 -17.63 -5.82
CA LYS A 31 -7.15 -17.31 -6.09
C LYS A 31 -7.87 -16.71 -4.87
N GLU A 32 -7.66 -17.30 -3.70
CA GLU A 32 -8.24 -16.87 -2.43
C GLU A 32 -7.25 -17.20 -1.30
N ALA A 33 -7.05 -16.26 -0.39
CA ALA A 33 -6.24 -16.42 0.82
C ALA A 33 -7.06 -16.05 2.07
N ASN A 34 -6.73 -16.71 3.18
CA ASN A 34 -7.35 -16.41 4.48
C ASN A 34 -6.51 -15.38 5.24
N LEU A 35 -7.17 -14.34 5.74
CA LEU A 35 -6.67 -13.44 6.77
C LEU A 35 -7.09 -13.97 8.14
N ARG A 36 -6.15 -14.08 9.07
CA ARG A 36 -6.34 -14.72 10.38
C ARG A 36 -6.01 -13.78 11.53
N SER A 37 -6.63 -14.01 12.68
CA SER A 37 -6.41 -13.20 13.88
C SER A 37 -5.01 -13.35 14.50
N GLY A 38 -4.21 -14.33 14.06
CA GLY A 38 -2.85 -14.55 14.55
C GLY A 38 -1.98 -15.36 13.59
N PRO A 39 -0.66 -15.43 13.86
CA PRO A 39 0.30 -16.14 13.03
C PRO A 39 0.20 -17.66 13.25
N GLY A 40 -0.71 -18.32 12.52
CA GLY A 40 -0.85 -19.77 12.59
C GLY A 40 -2.14 -20.29 11.95
N SER A 41 -2.14 -21.54 11.52
CA SER A 41 -3.33 -22.20 10.95
C SER A 41 -4.41 -22.52 11.98
N ASN A 42 -4.05 -22.53 13.27
CA ASN A 42 -4.95 -22.70 14.41
C ASN A 42 -5.70 -21.40 14.80
N HIS A 43 -5.28 -20.24 14.30
CA HIS A 43 -5.98 -18.98 14.55
C HIS A 43 -7.22 -18.86 13.66
N PRO A 44 -8.35 -18.34 14.19
CA PRO A 44 -9.57 -18.10 13.42
C PRO A 44 -9.32 -17.29 12.14
N VAL A 45 -10.02 -17.67 11.07
CA VAL A 45 -10.12 -16.86 9.84
C VAL A 45 -11.06 -15.69 10.12
N GLN A 46 -10.57 -14.47 9.92
CA GLN A 46 -11.37 -13.25 10.02
C GLN A 46 -11.98 -12.89 8.67
N TRP A 47 -11.19 -12.99 7.60
CA TRP A 47 -11.63 -12.62 6.25
C TRP A 47 -10.99 -13.51 5.19
N LYS A 48 -11.60 -13.49 4.00
CA LYS A 48 -11.04 -14.07 2.78
C LYS A 48 -10.79 -12.96 1.78
N VAL A 49 -9.61 -12.97 1.17
CA VAL A 49 -9.18 -12.00 0.16
C VAL A 49 -8.83 -12.72 -1.13
N ILE A 50 -9.09 -12.07 -2.25
CA ILE A 50 -8.90 -12.66 -3.59
C ILE A 50 -7.56 -12.25 -4.20
N GLN A 51 -7.17 -12.95 -5.27
CA GLN A 51 -5.99 -12.61 -6.06
C GLN A 51 -5.91 -11.12 -6.40
N GLY A 52 -4.72 -10.54 -6.26
CA GLY A 52 -4.44 -9.13 -6.52
C GLY A 52 -4.77 -8.20 -5.35
N TYR A 53 -5.51 -8.63 -4.32
CA TYR A 53 -5.85 -7.76 -3.19
C TYR A 53 -4.55 -7.21 -2.55
N PRO A 54 -4.32 -5.88 -2.56
CA PRO A 54 -3.09 -5.29 -2.05
C PRO A 54 -3.11 -5.24 -0.52
N LEU A 55 -1.94 -5.38 0.09
CA LEU A 55 -1.74 -5.42 1.54
C LEU A 55 -0.41 -4.73 1.90
N GLU A 56 -0.43 -3.91 2.94
CA GLU A 56 0.77 -3.31 3.53
C GLU A 56 1.36 -4.29 4.52
N VAL A 57 2.65 -4.58 4.42
CA VAL A 57 3.38 -5.41 5.39
C VAL A 57 3.67 -4.60 6.64
N VAL A 58 3.12 -5.04 7.78
CA VAL A 58 3.38 -4.44 9.09
C VAL A 58 4.58 -5.11 9.75
N LYS A 59 4.61 -6.45 9.78
CA LYS A 59 5.75 -7.23 10.29
C LYS A 59 5.71 -8.66 9.77
N ARG A 60 6.83 -9.37 9.87
CA ARG A 60 6.99 -10.79 9.49
C ARG A 60 7.29 -11.63 10.73
N GLN A 61 6.67 -12.81 10.83
CA GLN A 61 6.89 -13.76 11.92
C GLN A 61 6.79 -15.20 11.41
N GLY A 62 7.93 -15.88 11.31
CA GLY A 62 7.99 -17.22 10.72
C GLY A 62 7.42 -17.23 9.30
N ASN A 63 6.50 -18.15 9.03
CA ASN A 63 5.83 -18.25 7.72
C ASN A 63 4.61 -17.33 7.58
N TRP A 64 4.42 -16.37 8.48
CA TRP A 64 3.27 -15.47 8.51
C TRP A 64 3.69 -14.01 8.40
N ILE A 65 2.82 -13.21 7.80
CA ILE A 65 2.99 -11.78 7.63
C ILE A 65 1.79 -11.10 8.28
N GLN A 66 2.05 -10.19 9.21
CA GLN A 66 1.02 -9.28 9.69
C GLN A 66 0.88 -8.18 8.65
N VAL A 67 -0.35 -7.98 8.19
CA VAL A 67 -0.69 -7.07 7.11
C VAL A 67 -1.72 -6.07 7.56
N ARG A 68 -1.72 -4.90 6.91
CA ARG A 68 -2.78 -3.90 7.00
C ARG A 68 -3.42 -3.74 5.63
N ASP A 69 -4.74 -3.65 5.57
CA ASP A 69 -5.46 -3.36 4.34
C ASP A 69 -5.76 -1.86 4.15
N PHE A 70 -6.52 -1.54 3.11
CA PHE A 70 -6.88 -0.17 2.76
C PHE A 70 -7.92 0.46 3.71
N GLU A 71 -8.65 -0.37 4.47
CA GLU A 71 -9.59 0.04 5.53
C GLU A 71 -8.90 0.19 6.89
N LYS A 72 -7.59 -0.13 6.94
CA LYS A 72 -6.68 -0.08 8.09
C LYS A 72 -6.82 -1.26 9.04
N ASP A 73 -7.56 -2.30 8.66
CA ASP A 73 -7.67 -3.51 9.44
C ASP A 73 -6.36 -4.29 9.42
N VAL A 74 -6.01 -4.88 10.57
CA VAL A 74 -4.75 -5.60 10.77
C VAL A 74 -5.03 -7.08 11.00
N SER A 75 -4.41 -7.93 10.18
CA SER A 75 -4.59 -9.38 10.22
C SER A 75 -3.31 -10.12 9.81
N TRP A 76 -3.37 -11.44 9.77
CA TRP A 76 -2.25 -12.30 9.40
C TRP A 76 -2.53 -13.13 8.14
N ILE A 77 -1.59 -13.13 7.22
CA ILE A 77 -1.64 -13.94 6.00
C ILE A 77 -0.41 -14.85 5.91
N TYR A 78 -0.58 -16.02 5.30
CA TYR A 78 0.51 -16.94 5.05
C TYR A 78 1.46 -16.38 3.98
N ALA A 79 2.76 -16.39 4.24
CA ALA A 79 3.74 -15.67 3.42
C ALA A 79 3.79 -16.16 1.95
N GLN A 80 3.51 -17.43 1.70
CA GLN A 80 3.50 -18.01 0.35
C GLN A 80 2.25 -17.64 -0.46
N SER A 81 1.23 -17.06 0.17
CA SER A 81 -0.01 -16.63 -0.49
C SER A 81 0.08 -15.24 -1.10
N VAL A 82 1.21 -14.55 -0.92
CA VAL A 82 1.44 -13.18 -1.42
C VAL A 82 2.76 -13.06 -2.17
N ASN A 83 2.84 -12.08 -3.06
CA ASN A 83 4.08 -11.68 -3.71
C ASN A 83 4.13 -10.15 -3.91
N LYS A 84 5.12 -9.65 -4.64
CA LYS A 84 5.31 -8.21 -4.91
C LYS A 84 4.61 -7.73 -6.19
N SER A 85 3.68 -8.51 -6.75
CA SER A 85 2.94 -8.08 -7.94
C SER A 85 2.18 -6.79 -7.63
N PRO A 86 2.30 -5.76 -8.49
CA PRO A 86 1.78 -4.44 -8.18
C PRO A 86 0.27 -4.38 -8.47
N TYR A 87 -0.55 -4.35 -7.44
CA TYR A 87 -1.98 -4.08 -7.55
C TYR A 87 -2.38 -2.87 -6.73
N VAL A 88 -3.53 -2.30 -7.08
CA VAL A 88 -4.19 -1.22 -6.35
C VAL A 88 -5.65 -1.57 -6.14
N ILE A 89 -6.26 -0.91 -5.15
CA ILE A 89 -7.69 -1.04 -4.84
C ILE A 89 -8.35 0.34 -4.85
N VAL A 90 -9.55 0.44 -5.40
CA VAL A 90 -10.34 1.67 -5.45
C VAL A 90 -10.90 2.00 -4.07
N THR A 91 -10.82 3.28 -3.69
CA THR A 91 -11.24 3.80 -2.38
C THR A 91 -12.31 4.89 -2.46
N GLY A 92 -12.66 5.36 -3.66
CA GLY A 92 -13.83 6.21 -3.89
C GLY A 92 -15.02 5.39 -4.38
N ASP A 93 -16.24 5.91 -4.20
CA ASP A 93 -17.50 5.19 -4.53
C ASP A 93 -17.52 4.71 -5.98
N THR A 94 -17.52 5.63 -6.94
CA THR A 94 -17.39 5.34 -8.38
C THR A 94 -16.37 6.30 -8.99
N VAL A 95 -15.33 5.75 -9.63
CA VAL A 95 -14.19 6.53 -10.12
C VAL A 95 -14.00 6.33 -11.60
N ASN A 96 -13.76 7.44 -12.32
CA ASN A 96 -13.50 7.40 -13.75
C ASN A 96 -12.09 6.89 -14.05
N LEU A 97 -12.00 5.89 -14.92
CA LEU A 97 -10.78 5.51 -15.61
C LEU A 97 -10.67 6.31 -16.90
N ARG A 98 -9.52 6.92 -17.16
CA ARG A 98 -9.32 7.85 -18.27
C ARG A 98 -8.26 7.38 -19.26
N ALA A 99 -8.37 7.82 -20.52
CA ALA A 99 -7.44 7.41 -21.58
C ALA A 99 -6.00 7.90 -21.35
N THR A 100 -5.83 9.08 -20.74
CA THR A 100 -4.54 9.71 -20.43
C THR A 100 -4.57 10.29 -19.01
N PRO A 101 -3.42 10.60 -18.38
CA PRO A 101 -3.34 11.10 -17.01
C PRO A 101 -3.72 12.59 -16.91
N ALA A 102 -4.97 12.92 -17.25
CA ALA A 102 -5.52 14.26 -17.19
C ALA A 102 -7.02 14.23 -16.85
N THR A 103 -7.49 15.21 -16.07
CA THR A 103 -8.91 15.30 -15.65
C THR A 103 -9.85 15.60 -16.81
N SER A 104 -9.35 16.22 -17.88
CA SER A 104 -10.09 16.49 -19.12
C SER A 104 -10.10 15.32 -20.12
N ALA A 105 -9.30 14.27 -19.88
CA ALA A 105 -9.18 13.15 -20.80
C ALA A 105 -10.48 12.34 -20.89
N ARG A 106 -10.73 11.75 -22.07
CA ARG A 106 -11.87 10.85 -22.31
C ARG A 106 -11.94 9.75 -21.25
N ILE A 107 -13.14 9.52 -20.73
CA ILE A 107 -13.44 8.39 -19.83
C ILE A 107 -13.48 7.12 -20.66
N VAL A 108 -12.72 6.10 -20.27
CA VAL A 108 -12.68 4.79 -20.92
C VAL A 108 -13.44 3.73 -20.14
N ASP A 109 -13.61 3.93 -18.83
CA ASP A 109 -14.38 3.05 -17.96
C ASP A 109 -14.76 3.76 -16.66
N LYS A 110 -15.62 3.14 -15.84
CA LYS A 110 -15.89 3.51 -14.46
C LYS A 110 -15.72 2.29 -13.56
N VAL A 111 -15.06 2.49 -12.42
CA VAL A 111 -14.76 1.42 -11.46
C VAL A 111 -15.29 1.80 -10.08
N GLU A 112 -15.85 0.81 -9.39
CA GLU A 112 -16.49 0.99 -8.08
C GLU A 112 -15.49 0.79 -6.92
N TYR A 113 -15.84 1.27 -5.74
CA TYR A 113 -15.14 1.02 -4.48
C TYR A 113 -14.79 -0.48 -4.31
N GLY A 114 -13.58 -0.76 -3.81
CA GLY A 114 -13.11 -2.13 -3.58
C GLY A 114 -12.65 -2.86 -4.85
N THR A 115 -12.78 -2.25 -6.04
CA THR A 115 -12.27 -2.85 -7.28
C THR A 115 -10.75 -2.97 -7.25
N VAL A 116 -10.23 -4.18 -7.45
CA VAL A 116 -8.80 -4.48 -7.53
C VAL A 116 -8.32 -4.43 -8.98
N MET A 117 -7.19 -3.76 -9.22
CA MET A 117 -6.62 -3.57 -10.56
C MET A 117 -5.10 -3.72 -10.56
N GLU A 118 -4.55 -4.25 -11.64
CA GLU A 118 -3.09 -4.33 -11.80
C GLU A 118 -2.53 -2.94 -12.11
N ARG A 119 -1.48 -2.54 -11.40
CA ARG A 119 -0.78 -1.27 -11.62
C ARG A 119 0.35 -1.47 -12.64
N LEU A 120 0.28 -0.69 -13.71
CA LEU A 120 1.24 -0.72 -14.81
C LEU A 120 2.26 0.41 -14.75
N GLY A 121 1.95 1.52 -14.07
CA GLY A 121 2.81 2.69 -14.05
C GLY A 121 2.26 3.84 -13.24
N LEU A 122 3.08 4.86 -13.04
CA LEU A 122 2.76 6.08 -12.31
C LEU A 122 3.19 7.29 -13.13
N GLN A 123 2.36 8.34 -13.17
CA GLN A 123 2.71 9.60 -13.83
C GLN A 123 1.91 10.75 -13.22
N GLY A 124 2.61 11.75 -12.66
CA GLY A 124 1.99 13.02 -12.26
C GLY A 124 0.75 12.91 -11.36
N GLY A 125 0.75 12.00 -10.38
CA GLY A 125 -0.42 11.77 -9.51
C GLY A 125 -1.48 10.84 -10.09
N TRP A 126 -1.18 10.16 -11.20
CA TRP A 126 -2.04 9.15 -11.81
C TRP A 126 -1.40 7.77 -11.75
N VAL A 127 -2.26 6.76 -11.67
CA VAL A 127 -1.89 5.35 -11.71
C VAL A 127 -2.41 4.79 -13.02
N LYS A 128 -1.51 4.26 -13.85
CA LYS A 128 -1.90 3.49 -15.03
C LYS A 128 -2.28 2.10 -14.55
N VAL A 129 -3.48 1.65 -14.88
CA VAL A 129 -4.03 0.38 -14.40
C VAL A 129 -4.61 -0.46 -15.53
N ARG A 130 -4.72 -1.77 -15.28
CA ARG A 130 -5.44 -2.73 -16.12
C ARG A 130 -6.46 -3.49 -15.31
N ILE A 131 -7.66 -3.59 -15.86
CA ILE A 131 -8.77 -4.38 -15.33
C ILE A 131 -9.46 -5.11 -16.49
N GLY A 132 -9.50 -6.44 -16.41
CA GLY A 132 -9.92 -7.27 -17.54
C GLY A 132 -9.11 -6.93 -18.81
N GLY A 133 -9.81 -6.55 -19.88
CA GLY A 133 -9.22 -6.10 -21.14
C GLY A 133 -8.96 -4.59 -21.25
N THR A 134 -9.37 -3.79 -20.26
CA THR A 134 -9.31 -2.32 -20.31
C THR A 134 -8.04 -1.81 -19.63
N THR A 135 -7.32 -0.90 -20.29
CA THR A 135 -6.21 -0.15 -19.71
C THR A 135 -6.53 1.33 -19.70
N GLY A 136 -6.21 2.02 -18.60
CA GLY A 136 -6.37 3.47 -18.50
C GLY A 136 -5.66 4.06 -17.28
N TRP A 137 -6.01 5.28 -16.94
CA TRP A 137 -5.41 6.08 -15.87
C TRP A 137 -6.46 6.48 -14.84
N ILE A 138 -6.17 6.20 -13.58
CA ILE A 138 -7.00 6.58 -12.43
C ILE A 138 -6.20 7.55 -11.55
N SER A 139 -6.87 8.53 -10.94
CA SER A 139 -6.20 9.45 -10.03
C SER A 139 -5.75 8.71 -8.77
N ALA A 140 -4.50 8.94 -8.35
CA ALA A 140 -3.90 8.31 -7.18
C ALA A 140 -4.60 8.68 -5.85
N ASN A 141 -5.44 9.71 -5.85
CA ASN A 141 -6.24 10.09 -4.68
C ASN A 141 -7.41 9.13 -4.41
N TYR A 142 -7.80 8.30 -5.40
CA TYR A 142 -8.93 7.38 -5.28
C TYR A 142 -8.52 5.92 -5.27
N VAL A 143 -7.22 5.64 -5.11
CA VAL A 143 -6.70 4.28 -5.04
C VAL A 143 -5.67 4.16 -3.93
N TRP A 144 -5.57 2.96 -3.36
CA TRP A 144 -4.58 2.59 -2.36
C TRP A 144 -3.66 1.49 -2.89
N GLY A 145 -2.46 1.36 -2.30
CA GLY A 145 -1.46 0.35 -2.67
C GLY A 145 -0.55 0.71 -3.85
N TRP A 146 -0.62 1.96 -4.34
CA TRP A 146 0.21 2.43 -5.46
C TRP A 146 1.60 2.94 -5.03
N LYS A 147 1.80 3.12 -3.72
CA LYS A 147 3.04 3.57 -3.10
C LYS A 147 3.96 2.42 -2.77
#